data_AF-A0A2K9BUR9-F1
#
_entry.id   AF-A0A2K9BUR9-F1
#
_cell.length_a   1.000
_cell.length_b   1.000
_cell.length_c   1.000
_cell.angle_alpha   90.00
_cell.angle_beta   90.00
_cell.angle_gamma   90.00
#
_symmetry.space_group_name_H-M   'P 1'
#
loop_
_entity.id
_entity.type
_entity.pdbx_description
1 polymer ?
#
loop_
_entity_poly.entity_id
_entity_poly.type
_entity_poly.pdbx_seq_one_letter_code
_entity_poly.pdbx_strand_id
1 'polypeptide(L)'
;MELINNNTTKEIKHKKKPKKLIKYSRIPFFKLIKFSFKSITKEILFYVLNILVLISSIIIGILLAYAKSGESQVIIFNFYILFFTCCLMFVFILRMIQFFFNKNFEDKTTYIVLTNQVNRVKFFLAQYILVLLIIMVNIIGSFLTINLFYSAFNLLKYDVFILKMTVTYSLYTLLATFLLTNFVIFLIFVFSLQTTTIICTLLLAVSFVANIPMSFVKANEKSYNIQFENNQLFKLNDIYDAYNLNNNVKNGNIKYKYLSKYIYDYFLNSQMTQESFSSKQTILLRTEMWSKLGLIRKEPVIVNESNLELFSKPLRDKTVPETWKSGDKFDIQLTLNETFISNNELETLISKATSENTKNILKDFKNFTNEITAHFNNNVQFEKYDLFYDFLFMESGVDKSFLKKINPGGGEKDKYALKDQDLKTLYEYALIGRNSDGFKFSNADDLVKKQLDFKLMYTARILEQYFIKYSSNYLIMSTNSIKTSSADWDTYQNGRNTIGILSYFNLYSGLWMLYTENLGFYNQDIWFSPNSDSKIYLENQKNMFLGYKEYKLDLNNQNRIKENTTTNYTKSWYYTAILIGISLLGFTVALIRFKKYDFK
;
A
#
# COMPACT_ATOMS: atom_id res chain seq x y z
N MET A 1 91.49 -43.98 -72.18
CA MET A 1 90.69 -42.91 -72.81
C MET A 1 90.24 -41.95 -71.73
N GLU A 2 90.90 -40.80 -71.72
CA GLU A 2 90.46 -39.57 -71.04
C GLU A 2 89.09 -39.12 -71.54
N LEU A 3 88.35 -38.45 -70.64
CA LEU A 3 87.97 -37.03 -70.71
C LEU A 3 86.85 -36.84 -69.68
N ILE A 4 87.17 -36.34 -68.48
CA ILE A 4 87.08 -34.91 -68.13
C ILE A 4 85.78 -34.28 -68.63
N ASN A 5 84.83 -34.05 -67.70
CA ASN A 5 84.37 -32.69 -67.50
C ASN A 5 83.79 -32.50 -66.09
N ASN A 6 84.53 -31.75 -65.28
CA ASN A 6 84.01 -31.05 -64.11
C ASN A 6 83.10 -29.92 -64.60
N ASN A 7 81.95 -29.74 -63.97
CA ASN A 7 81.57 -28.39 -63.53
C ASN A 7 80.54 -28.44 -62.40
N THR A 8 81.03 -27.99 -61.26
CA THR A 8 80.34 -27.57 -60.04
C THR A 8 79.26 -26.53 -60.31
N THR A 9 78.04 -26.80 -59.86
CA THR A 9 77.05 -25.75 -59.56
C THR A 9 76.47 -25.99 -58.17
N LYS A 10 76.67 -25.00 -57.32
CA LYS A 10 76.40 -24.95 -55.88
C LYS A 10 75.00 -25.43 -55.50
N GLU A 11 74.94 -26.20 -54.42
CA GLU A 11 73.75 -26.46 -53.63
C GLU A 11 73.00 -25.16 -53.31
N ILE A 12 71.74 -25.05 -53.75
CA ILE A 12 70.72 -24.28 -53.04
C ILE A 12 69.72 -25.30 -52.50
N LYS A 13 70.07 -25.90 -51.35
CA LYS A 13 69.09 -26.55 -50.50
C LYS A 13 68.12 -25.48 -50.01
N HIS A 14 66.99 -25.33 -50.69
CA HIS A 14 65.81 -24.73 -50.08
C HIS A 14 65.43 -25.60 -48.87
N LYS A 15 65.96 -25.23 -47.70
CA LYS A 15 65.39 -25.63 -46.41
C LYS A 15 63.93 -25.23 -46.44
N LYS A 16 63.04 -26.17 -46.77
CA LYS A 16 61.62 -26.08 -46.41
C LYS A 16 61.61 -25.87 -44.91
N LYS A 17 61.37 -24.63 -44.48
CA LYS A 17 61.10 -24.32 -43.08
C LYS A 17 60.04 -25.32 -42.63
N PRO A 18 60.24 -26.06 -41.52
CA PRO A 18 59.16 -26.86 -40.97
C PRO A 18 57.97 -25.91 -40.80
N LYS A 19 56.82 -26.26 -41.37
CA LYS A 19 55.56 -25.56 -41.10
C LYS A 19 55.47 -25.50 -39.58
N LYS A 20 55.70 -24.32 -39.00
CA LYS A 20 55.43 -24.07 -37.59
C LYS A 20 53.98 -24.46 -37.40
N LEU A 21 53.73 -25.60 -36.74
CA LEU A 21 52.42 -25.91 -36.19
C LEU A 21 52.04 -24.67 -35.39
N ILE A 22 51.00 -23.97 -35.86
CA ILE A 22 50.47 -22.80 -35.19
C ILE A 22 50.07 -23.29 -33.81
N LYS A 23 50.87 -22.94 -32.80
CA LYS A 23 50.55 -23.18 -31.39
C LYS A 23 49.31 -22.31 -31.14
N TYR A 24 48.12 -22.91 -31.22
CA TYR A 24 46.87 -22.17 -31.02
C TYR A 24 46.94 -21.46 -29.67
N SER A 25 46.95 -20.13 -29.71
CA SER A 25 46.80 -19.30 -28.51
C SER A 25 45.49 -19.70 -27.84
N ARG A 26 45.51 -19.95 -26.52
CA ARG A 26 44.33 -20.26 -25.70
C ARG A 26 43.12 -19.45 -26.18
N ILE A 27 42.03 -20.10 -26.57
CA ILE A 27 40.84 -19.42 -27.09
C ILE A 27 40.35 -18.40 -26.04
N PRO A 28 40.20 -17.10 -26.39
CA PRO A 28 39.79 -16.07 -25.45
C PRO A 28 38.33 -16.27 -25.00
N PHE A 29 38.02 -15.85 -23.77
CA PHE A 29 36.72 -16.07 -23.13
C PHE A 29 35.55 -15.49 -23.93
N PHE A 30 35.70 -14.27 -24.46
CA PHE A 30 34.68 -13.60 -25.26
C PHE A 30 34.32 -14.34 -26.56
N LYS A 31 35.28 -15.04 -27.18
CA LYS A 31 34.99 -15.87 -28.37
C LYS A 31 34.11 -17.07 -28.02
N LEU A 32 34.23 -17.63 -26.81
CA LEU A 32 33.38 -18.72 -26.33
C LEU A 32 31.94 -18.24 -26.06
N ILE A 33 31.79 -17.04 -25.50
CA ILE A 33 30.48 -16.40 -25.33
C ILE A 33 29.84 -16.15 -26.69
N LYS A 34 30.56 -15.55 -27.65
CA LYS A 34 30.06 -15.29 -29.00
C LYS A 34 29.65 -16.58 -29.73
N PHE A 35 30.44 -17.65 -29.58
CA PHE A 35 30.10 -18.96 -30.12
C PHE A 35 28.79 -19.49 -29.52
N SER A 36 28.68 -19.49 -28.19
CA SER A 36 27.50 -19.96 -27.47
C SER A 36 26.25 -19.15 -27.80
N PHE A 37 26.39 -17.82 -27.97
CA PHE A 37 25.32 -16.93 -28.39
C PHE A 37 24.84 -17.26 -29.81
N LYS A 38 25.75 -17.44 -30.77
CA LYS A 38 25.39 -17.85 -32.14
C LYS A 38 24.70 -19.22 -32.18
N SER A 39 25.05 -20.10 -31.25
CA SER A 39 24.41 -21.42 -31.12
C SER A 39 22.94 -21.28 -30.73
N ILE A 40 22.64 -20.44 -29.74
CA ILE A 40 21.27 -20.33 -29.23
C ILE A 40 20.35 -19.51 -30.13
N THR A 41 20.87 -18.55 -30.89
CA THR A 41 20.08 -17.81 -31.87
C THR A 41 19.57 -18.68 -33.03
N LYS A 42 19.97 -19.95 -33.13
CA LYS A 42 19.40 -20.89 -34.09
C LYS A 42 18.13 -21.57 -33.57
N GLU A 43 17.85 -21.50 -32.28
CA GLU A 43 16.69 -22.12 -31.67
C GLU A 43 15.46 -21.23 -31.81
N ILE A 44 14.41 -21.71 -32.49
CA ILE A 44 13.14 -20.97 -32.65
C ILE A 44 12.53 -20.63 -31.27
N LEU A 45 12.63 -21.56 -30.32
CA LEU A 45 12.09 -21.41 -28.98
C LEU A 45 12.72 -20.23 -28.21
N PHE A 46 13.98 -19.87 -28.53
CA PHE A 46 14.62 -18.67 -27.97
C PHE A 46 13.85 -17.42 -28.38
N TYR A 47 13.54 -17.25 -29.67
CA TYR A 47 12.79 -16.08 -30.15
C TYR A 47 11.36 -16.03 -29.59
N VAL A 48 10.66 -17.17 -29.57
CA VAL A 48 9.28 -17.25 -29.05
C VAL A 48 9.20 -16.75 -27.61
N LEU A 49 10.11 -17.19 -26.74
CA LEU A 49 10.07 -16.79 -25.34
C LEU A 49 10.45 -15.31 -25.12
N ASN A 50 11.42 -14.78 -25.86
CA ASN A 50 11.76 -13.34 -25.79
C ASN A 50 10.59 -12.47 -26.28
N ILE A 51 9.91 -12.87 -27.36
CA ILE A 51 8.73 -12.17 -27.88
C ILE A 51 7.60 -12.19 -26.84
N LEU A 52 7.37 -13.33 -26.18
CA LEU A 52 6.34 -13.46 -25.16
C LEU A 52 6.62 -12.59 -23.92
N VAL A 53 7.88 -12.48 -23.50
CA VAL A 53 8.34 -11.53 -22.48
C VAL A 53 8.01 -10.09 -22.87
N LEU A 54 8.29 -9.69 -24.12
CA LEU A 54 7.98 -8.35 -24.60
C LEU A 54 6.47 -8.09 -24.66
N ILE A 55 5.69 -9.00 -25.25
CA ILE A 55 4.22 -8.88 -25.34
C ILE A 55 3.60 -8.73 -23.95
N SER A 56 3.99 -9.57 -22.99
CA SER A 56 3.47 -9.48 -21.62
C SER A 56 3.80 -8.12 -20.96
N SER A 57 4.99 -7.59 -21.22
CA SER A 57 5.44 -6.29 -20.70
C SER A 57 4.67 -5.12 -21.32
N ILE A 58 4.33 -5.20 -22.62
CA ILE A 58 3.48 -4.22 -23.31
C ILE A 58 2.08 -4.22 -22.69
N ILE A 59 1.46 -5.39 -22.54
CA ILE A 59 0.10 -5.52 -21.99
C ILE A 59 0.03 -4.89 -20.60
N ILE A 60 1.02 -5.15 -19.74
CA ILE A 60 1.03 -4.56 -18.40
C ILE A 60 1.27 -3.05 -18.41
N GLY A 61 2.18 -2.55 -19.25
CA GLY A 61 2.36 -1.10 -19.38
C GLY A 61 1.06 -0.38 -19.73
N ILE A 62 0.26 -0.98 -20.61
CA ILE A 62 -1.07 -0.47 -20.99
C ILE A 62 -2.07 -0.60 -19.84
N LEU A 63 -2.18 -1.78 -19.20
CA LEU A 63 -3.13 -1.99 -18.10
C LEU A 63 -2.88 -1.05 -16.91
N LEU A 64 -1.62 -0.76 -16.59
CA LEU A 64 -1.27 0.19 -15.54
C LEU A 64 -1.72 1.62 -15.87
N ALA A 65 -1.69 2.01 -17.15
CA ALA A 65 -2.12 3.34 -17.57
C ALA A 65 -3.65 3.51 -17.45
N TYR A 66 -4.42 2.45 -17.62
CA TYR A 66 -5.89 2.49 -17.50
C TYR A 66 -6.43 2.25 -16.08
N ALA A 67 -5.57 1.92 -15.11
CA ALA A 67 -5.97 1.70 -13.73
C ALA A 67 -6.40 3.01 -13.05
N LYS A 68 -7.59 3.02 -12.44
CA LYS A 68 -8.21 4.23 -11.86
C LYS A 68 -7.63 4.65 -10.50
N SER A 69 -7.00 3.73 -9.77
CA SER A 69 -6.41 3.97 -8.45
C SER A 69 -5.02 3.34 -8.33
N GLY A 70 -4.19 3.86 -7.44
CA GLY A 70 -2.87 3.29 -7.14
C GLY A 70 -2.97 1.90 -6.51
N GLU A 71 -4.00 1.64 -5.70
CA GLU A 71 -4.35 0.31 -5.20
C GLU A 71 -4.52 -0.69 -6.35
N SER A 72 -5.30 -0.31 -7.37
CA SER A 72 -5.52 -1.17 -8.54
C SER A 72 -4.21 -1.42 -9.29
N GLN A 73 -3.36 -0.40 -9.42
CA GLN A 73 -2.04 -0.53 -10.04
C GLN A 73 -1.15 -1.51 -9.26
N VAL A 74 -1.10 -1.41 -7.93
CA VAL A 74 -0.35 -2.32 -7.07
C VAL A 74 -0.84 -3.76 -7.22
N ILE A 75 -2.16 -3.98 -7.19
CA ILE A 75 -2.74 -5.33 -7.30
C ILE A 75 -2.42 -5.96 -8.66
N ILE A 76 -2.64 -5.22 -9.76
CA ILE A 76 -2.36 -5.68 -11.13
C ILE A 76 -0.87 -6.01 -11.28
N PHE A 77 0.01 -5.15 -10.79
CA PHE A 77 1.45 -5.34 -10.93
C PHE A 77 1.99 -6.48 -10.05
N ASN A 78 1.46 -6.65 -8.85
CA ASN A 78 1.78 -7.78 -7.96
C ASN A 78 1.39 -9.12 -8.61
N PHE A 79 0.29 -9.16 -9.36
CA PHE A 79 -0.05 -10.34 -10.15
C PHE A 79 0.92 -10.55 -11.33
N TYR A 80 1.30 -9.46 -12.02
CA TYR A 80 2.26 -9.53 -13.10
C TYR A 80 3.62 -10.07 -12.66
N ILE A 81 4.19 -9.59 -11.55
CA ILE A 81 5.52 -10.05 -11.11
C ILE A 81 5.53 -11.55 -10.78
N LEU A 82 4.44 -12.06 -10.19
CA LEU A 82 4.25 -13.49 -9.96
C LEU A 82 4.26 -14.25 -11.29
N PHE A 83 3.43 -13.83 -12.25
CA PHE A 83 3.39 -14.45 -13.57
C PHE A 83 4.74 -14.37 -14.31
N PHE A 84 5.39 -13.20 -14.28
CA PHE A 84 6.66 -12.97 -14.95
C PHE A 84 7.77 -13.82 -14.35
N THR A 85 7.92 -13.83 -13.02
CA THR A 85 9.01 -14.52 -12.33
C THR A 85 8.78 -16.03 -12.27
N CYS A 86 7.59 -16.45 -11.84
CA CYS A 86 7.29 -17.87 -11.63
C CYS A 86 6.94 -18.63 -12.91
N CYS A 87 6.40 -17.97 -13.94
CA CYS A 87 6.05 -18.65 -15.19
C CYS A 87 7.03 -18.31 -16.31
N LEU A 88 7.13 -17.03 -16.70
CA LEU A 88 7.88 -16.66 -17.91
C LEU A 88 9.38 -16.89 -17.74
N MET A 89 9.98 -16.25 -16.74
CA MET A 89 11.41 -16.37 -16.47
C MET A 89 11.78 -17.78 -16.03
N PHE A 90 10.90 -18.47 -15.30
CA PHE A 90 11.11 -19.85 -14.92
C PHE A 90 11.27 -20.78 -16.13
N VAL A 91 10.29 -20.77 -17.04
CA VAL A 91 10.32 -21.58 -18.27
C VAL A 91 11.50 -21.17 -19.14
N PHE A 92 11.78 -19.86 -19.23
CA PHE A 92 12.94 -19.34 -19.93
C PHE A 92 14.24 -19.94 -19.40
N ILE A 93 14.50 -19.82 -18.11
CA ILE A 93 15.71 -20.32 -17.44
C ILE A 93 15.85 -21.82 -17.63
N LEU A 94 14.77 -22.58 -17.39
CA LEU A 94 14.78 -24.04 -17.55
C LEU A 94 15.19 -24.44 -18.97
N ARG A 95 14.59 -23.84 -20.00
CA ARG A 95 14.89 -24.15 -21.40
C ARG A 95 16.30 -23.74 -21.81
N MET A 96 16.77 -22.60 -21.34
CA MET A 96 18.14 -22.12 -21.59
C MET A 96 19.19 -23.06 -21.00
N ILE A 97 18.98 -23.53 -19.77
CA ILE A 97 19.91 -24.45 -19.10
C ILE A 97 19.84 -25.83 -19.75
N GLN A 98 18.66 -26.35 -20.07
CA GLN A 98 18.50 -27.62 -20.81
C GLN A 98 19.21 -27.59 -22.18
N PHE A 99 19.11 -26.47 -22.90
CA PHE A 99 19.82 -26.29 -24.17
C PHE A 99 21.35 -26.36 -24.00
N PHE A 100 21.91 -25.58 -23.06
CA PHE A 100 23.36 -25.50 -22.90
C PHE A 100 23.97 -26.74 -22.24
N PHE A 101 23.29 -27.32 -21.25
CA PHE A 101 23.86 -28.36 -20.39
C PHE A 101 23.30 -29.76 -20.62
N ASN A 102 22.32 -29.92 -21.50
CA ASN A 102 21.86 -31.25 -21.91
C ASN A 102 21.93 -31.45 -23.43
N LYS A 103 21.21 -30.64 -24.21
CA LYS A 103 21.18 -30.78 -25.68
C LYS A 103 22.56 -30.64 -26.33
N ASN A 104 23.34 -29.64 -25.94
CA ASN A 104 24.71 -29.47 -26.47
C ASN A 104 25.70 -30.56 -26.00
N PHE A 105 25.37 -31.34 -24.96
CA PHE A 105 26.11 -32.54 -24.59
C PHE A 105 25.74 -33.71 -25.52
N GLU A 106 24.44 -33.93 -25.73
CA GLU A 106 23.91 -34.96 -26.63
C GLU A 106 24.38 -34.76 -28.08
N ASP A 107 24.37 -33.53 -28.58
CA ASP A 107 24.77 -33.17 -29.96
C ASP A 107 26.30 -33.18 -30.17
N LYS A 108 27.11 -33.62 -29.19
CA LYS A 108 28.59 -33.63 -29.20
C LYS A 108 29.26 -32.27 -29.46
N THR A 109 28.50 -31.19 -29.53
CA THR A 109 29.02 -29.82 -29.74
C THR A 109 29.97 -29.43 -28.61
N THR A 110 29.63 -29.80 -27.37
CA THR A 110 30.51 -29.59 -26.20
C THR A 110 31.80 -30.39 -26.31
N TYR A 111 31.74 -31.63 -26.82
CA TYR A 111 32.92 -32.47 -27.04
C TYR A 111 33.88 -31.83 -28.05
N ILE A 112 33.38 -31.38 -29.20
CA ILE A 112 34.19 -30.74 -30.26
C ILE A 112 34.92 -29.48 -29.74
N VAL A 113 34.25 -28.69 -28.91
CA VAL A 113 34.85 -27.48 -28.32
C VAL A 113 35.91 -27.82 -27.28
N LEU A 114 35.70 -28.87 -26.47
CA LEU A 114 36.65 -29.31 -25.46
C LEU A 114 37.88 -30.00 -26.08
N THR A 115 37.72 -30.75 -27.19
CA THR A 115 38.84 -31.32 -27.94
C THR A 115 39.76 -30.26 -28.54
N ASN A 116 39.25 -29.05 -28.80
CA ASN A 116 40.03 -27.90 -29.26
C ASN A 116 40.82 -27.18 -28.14
N GLN A 117 41.24 -27.92 -27.09
CA GLN A 117 42.08 -27.45 -25.98
C GLN A 117 41.49 -26.28 -25.15
N VAL A 118 40.16 -26.21 -25.03
CA VAL A 118 39.49 -25.24 -24.14
C VAL A 118 39.41 -25.81 -22.72
N ASN A 119 39.75 -24.99 -21.71
CA ASN A 119 39.57 -25.37 -20.31
C ASN A 119 38.07 -25.57 -19.99
N ARG A 120 37.70 -26.74 -19.45
CA ARG A 120 36.32 -27.10 -19.05
C ARG A 120 35.65 -26.04 -18.18
N VAL A 121 36.35 -25.56 -17.16
CA VAL A 121 35.84 -24.51 -16.24
C VAL A 121 35.55 -23.21 -17.01
N LYS A 122 36.43 -22.85 -17.94
CA LYS A 122 36.28 -21.64 -18.75
C LYS A 122 35.08 -21.73 -19.69
N PHE A 123 34.80 -22.92 -20.24
CA PHE A 123 33.64 -23.15 -21.11
C PHE A 123 32.33 -23.11 -20.32
N PHE A 124 32.27 -23.79 -19.17
CA PHE A 124 31.12 -23.73 -18.26
C PHE A 124 30.79 -22.31 -17.84
N LEU A 125 31.80 -21.55 -17.39
CA LEU A 125 31.62 -20.15 -16.99
C LEU A 125 31.17 -19.26 -18.15
N ALA A 126 31.59 -19.55 -19.39
CA ALA A 126 31.15 -18.79 -20.56
C ALA A 126 29.66 -19.00 -20.86
N GLN A 127 29.18 -20.25 -20.78
CA GLN A 127 27.75 -20.58 -20.94
C GLN A 127 26.93 -19.99 -19.79
N TYR A 128 27.41 -20.15 -18.55
CA TYR A 128 26.77 -19.60 -17.35
C TYR A 128 26.58 -18.07 -17.42
N ILE A 129 27.66 -17.33 -17.71
CA ILE A 129 27.61 -15.87 -17.84
C ILE A 129 26.70 -15.45 -18.99
N LEU A 130 26.69 -16.19 -20.11
CA LEU A 130 25.79 -15.89 -21.21
C LEU A 130 24.31 -16.06 -20.81
N VAL A 131 23.97 -17.13 -20.09
CA VAL A 131 22.60 -17.34 -19.58
C VAL A 131 22.17 -16.18 -18.68
N LEU A 132 23.03 -15.76 -17.74
CA LEU A 132 22.76 -14.61 -16.88
C LEU A 132 22.60 -13.30 -17.66
N LEU A 133 23.43 -13.06 -18.68
CA LEU A 133 23.35 -11.86 -19.51
C LEU A 133 22.03 -11.81 -20.28
N ILE A 134 21.61 -12.93 -20.88
CA ILE A 134 20.35 -13.02 -21.61
C ILE A 134 19.15 -12.78 -20.69
N ILE A 135 19.17 -13.35 -19.48
CA ILE A 135 18.16 -13.11 -18.44
C ILE A 135 18.11 -11.62 -18.08
N MET A 136 19.28 -11.01 -17.84
CA MET A 136 19.39 -9.59 -17.52
C MET A 136 18.83 -8.69 -18.63
N VAL A 137 19.13 -9.00 -19.90
CA VAL A 137 18.59 -8.26 -21.05
C VAL A 137 17.07 -8.38 -21.13
N ASN A 138 16.50 -9.56 -20.86
CA ASN A 138 15.04 -9.74 -20.84
C ASN A 138 14.36 -8.93 -19.72
N ILE A 139 14.95 -8.92 -18.51
CA ILE A 139 14.40 -8.18 -17.37
C ILE A 139 14.50 -6.66 -17.62
N ILE A 140 15.65 -6.18 -18.10
CA ILE A 140 15.84 -4.75 -18.43
C ILE A 140 14.94 -4.36 -19.59
N GLY A 141 14.82 -5.19 -20.63
CA GLY A 141 13.92 -4.98 -21.75
C GLY A 141 12.48 -4.85 -21.28
N SER A 142 12.01 -5.78 -20.45
CA SER A 142 10.69 -5.73 -19.82
C SER A 142 10.48 -4.44 -19.02
N PHE A 143 11.42 -4.06 -18.16
CA PHE A 143 11.39 -2.81 -17.40
C PHE A 143 11.24 -1.58 -18.31
N LEU A 144 12.03 -1.49 -19.37
CA LEU A 144 11.98 -0.38 -20.32
C LEU A 144 10.66 -0.35 -21.07
N THR A 145 10.18 -1.51 -21.52
CA THR A 145 8.91 -1.64 -22.24
C THR A 145 7.72 -1.23 -21.38
N ILE A 146 7.61 -1.71 -20.13
CA ILE A 146 6.51 -1.33 -19.23
C ILE A 146 6.45 0.18 -19.05
N ASN A 147 7.60 0.80 -18.76
CA ASN A 147 7.68 2.23 -18.49
C ASN A 147 7.41 3.09 -19.73
N LEU A 148 7.91 2.67 -20.90
CA LEU A 148 7.66 3.35 -22.16
C LEU A 148 6.17 3.34 -22.49
N PHE A 149 5.51 2.18 -22.42
CA PHE A 149 4.10 2.07 -22.72
C PHE A 149 3.23 2.79 -21.68
N TYR A 150 3.54 2.67 -20.38
CA TYR A 150 2.84 3.44 -19.35
C TYR A 150 2.94 4.96 -19.61
N SER A 151 4.14 5.46 -19.91
CA SER A 151 4.36 6.88 -20.20
C SER A 151 3.66 7.35 -21.47
N ALA A 152 3.63 6.52 -22.51
CA ALA A 152 2.97 6.85 -23.78
C ALA A 152 1.45 7.01 -23.60
N PHE A 153 0.81 6.12 -22.84
CA PHE A 153 -0.63 6.17 -22.60
C PHE A 153 -1.07 7.22 -21.57
N ASN A 154 -0.15 7.72 -20.73
CA ASN A 154 -0.40 8.80 -19.76
C ASN A 154 0.09 10.19 -20.22
N LEU A 155 0.28 10.41 -21.53
CA LEU A 155 0.70 11.70 -22.10
C LEU A 155 1.98 12.27 -21.45
N LEU A 156 2.95 11.40 -21.15
CA LEU A 156 4.23 11.74 -20.51
C LEU A 156 4.12 12.31 -19.08
N LYS A 157 2.94 12.22 -18.44
CA LYS A 157 2.81 12.43 -16.99
C LYS A 157 3.14 11.12 -16.30
N TYR A 158 4.24 11.12 -15.56
CA TYR A 158 4.79 9.90 -15.02
C TYR A 158 4.75 9.90 -13.48
N ASP A 159 4.06 8.92 -12.89
CA ASP A 159 3.99 8.75 -11.43
C ASP A 159 5.31 8.12 -10.91
N VAL A 160 5.94 8.80 -9.96
CA VAL A 160 7.17 8.35 -9.27
C VAL A 160 6.99 6.98 -8.62
N PHE A 161 5.78 6.67 -8.15
CA PHE A 161 5.49 5.37 -7.56
C PHE A 161 5.58 4.23 -8.58
N ILE A 162 5.20 4.44 -9.83
CA ILE A 162 5.35 3.44 -10.90
C ILE A 162 6.83 3.20 -11.21
N LEU A 163 7.69 4.22 -11.12
CA LEU A 163 9.14 4.03 -11.21
C LEU A 163 9.63 3.11 -10.10
N LYS A 164 9.28 3.45 -8.85
CA LYS A 164 9.69 2.70 -7.67
C LYS A 164 9.26 1.24 -7.80
N MET A 165 8.03 1.02 -8.24
CA MET A 165 7.43 -0.29 -8.46
C MET A 165 8.20 -1.10 -9.51
N THR A 166 8.46 -0.53 -10.68
CA THR A 166 9.17 -1.21 -11.77
C THR A 166 10.66 -1.43 -11.48
N VAL A 167 11.32 -0.51 -10.78
CA VAL A 167 12.72 -0.67 -10.32
C VAL A 167 12.81 -1.78 -9.28
N THR A 168 11.92 -1.79 -8.29
CA THR A 168 11.88 -2.85 -7.26
C THR A 168 11.64 -4.21 -7.91
N TYR A 169 10.73 -4.29 -8.87
CA TYR A 169 10.51 -5.47 -9.70
C TYR A 169 11.79 -5.93 -10.42
N SER A 170 12.49 -5.03 -11.11
CA SER A 170 13.68 -5.38 -11.89
C SER A 170 14.80 -5.94 -11.00
N LEU A 171 15.11 -5.25 -9.90
CA LEU A 171 16.14 -5.68 -8.94
C LEU A 171 15.78 -7.02 -8.29
N TYR A 172 14.53 -7.17 -7.87
CA TYR A 172 14.05 -8.39 -7.26
C TYR A 172 14.08 -9.57 -8.25
N THR A 173 13.63 -9.36 -9.48
CA THR A 173 13.59 -10.41 -10.50
C THR A 173 14.99 -10.85 -10.87
N LEU A 174 15.97 -9.94 -10.94
CA LEU A 174 17.38 -10.29 -11.13
C LEU A 174 17.90 -11.21 -10.01
N LEU A 175 17.60 -10.88 -8.75
CA LEU A 175 17.98 -11.72 -7.61
C LEU A 175 17.31 -13.10 -7.67
N ALA A 176 15.99 -13.14 -7.86
CA ALA A 176 15.22 -14.39 -7.91
C ALA A 176 15.68 -15.30 -9.07
N THR A 177 15.89 -14.75 -10.25
CA THR A 177 16.33 -15.50 -11.44
C THR A 177 17.78 -15.96 -11.34
N PHE A 178 18.66 -15.20 -10.68
CA PHE A 178 20.01 -15.65 -10.35
C PHE A 178 19.99 -16.88 -9.44
N LEU A 179 19.23 -16.82 -8.34
CA LEU A 179 19.07 -17.93 -7.40
C LEU A 179 18.51 -19.16 -8.11
N LEU A 180 17.48 -18.98 -8.93
CA LEU A 180 16.83 -20.03 -9.70
C LEU A 180 17.76 -20.67 -10.73
N THR A 181 18.56 -19.86 -11.45
CA THR A 181 19.50 -20.36 -12.46
C THR A 181 20.53 -21.31 -11.84
N ASN A 182 21.10 -20.93 -10.69
CA ASN A 182 22.05 -21.78 -9.97
C ASN A 182 21.40 -23.07 -9.48
N PHE A 183 20.15 -22.99 -9.00
CA PHE A 183 19.40 -24.15 -8.56
C PHE A 183 19.07 -25.13 -9.71
N VAL A 184 18.61 -24.64 -10.86
CA VAL A 184 18.28 -25.48 -12.01
C VAL A 184 19.54 -26.10 -12.63
N ILE A 185 20.65 -25.36 -12.71
CA ILE A 185 21.95 -25.90 -13.13
C ILE A 185 22.36 -27.05 -12.19
N PHE A 186 22.27 -26.83 -10.87
CA PHE A 186 22.55 -27.87 -9.88
C PHE A 186 21.72 -29.13 -10.11
N LEU A 187 20.40 -29.00 -10.31
CA LEU A 187 19.53 -30.15 -10.55
C LEU A 187 19.94 -30.94 -11.79
N ILE A 188 20.25 -30.27 -12.92
CA ILE A 188 20.65 -30.95 -14.17
C ILE A 188 21.92 -31.78 -13.99
N PHE A 189 22.86 -31.34 -13.15
CA PHE A 189 24.11 -32.09 -12.92
C PHE A 189 24.02 -33.19 -11.85
N VAL A 190 22.95 -33.20 -11.06
CA VAL A 190 22.74 -34.19 -9.99
C VAL A 190 21.72 -35.25 -10.41
N PHE A 191 20.68 -34.86 -11.14
CA PHE A 191 19.55 -35.70 -11.49
C PHE A 191 19.40 -35.84 -13.01
N SER A 192 18.58 -36.81 -13.43
CA SER A 192 18.20 -36.94 -14.84
C SER A 192 17.38 -35.74 -15.32
N LEU A 193 17.28 -35.53 -16.64
CA LEU A 193 16.42 -34.49 -17.22
C LEU A 193 14.96 -34.62 -16.78
N GLN A 194 14.44 -35.85 -16.76
CA GLN A 194 13.05 -36.12 -16.39
C GLN A 194 12.81 -35.78 -14.91
N THR A 195 13.69 -36.25 -14.02
CA THR A 195 13.62 -35.95 -12.59
C THR A 195 13.74 -34.45 -12.32
N THR A 196 14.67 -33.77 -13.00
CA THR A 196 14.82 -32.31 -12.90
C THR A 196 13.55 -31.59 -13.32
N THR A 197 12.92 -32.02 -14.42
CA THR A 197 11.69 -31.41 -14.91
C THR A 197 10.56 -31.58 -13.90
N ILE A 198 10.39 -32.78 -13.31
CA ILE A 198 9.38 -33.04 -12.27
C ILE A 198 9.60 -32.13 -11.04
N ILE A 199 10.85 -32.04 -10.54
CA ILE A 199 11.19 -31.18 -9.39
C ILE A 199 10.88 -29.71 -9.72
N CYS A 200 11.26 -29.24 -10.90
CA CYS A 200 10.99 -27.88 -11.35
C CYS A 200 9.48 -27.59 -11.45
N THR A 201 8.67 -28.53 -11.94
CA THR A 201 7.21 -28.38 -12.01
C THR A 201 6.57 -28.31 -10.62
N LEU A 202 7.00 -29.17 -9.69
CA LEU A 202 6.53 -29.13 -8.29
C LEU A 202 6.90 -27.79 -7.62
N LEU A 203 8.10 -27.31 -7.86
CA LEU A 203 8.60 -26.06 -7.30
C LEU A 203 7.82 -24.85 -7.84
N LEU A 204 7.45 -24.84 -9.12
CA LEU A 204 6.57 -23.83 -9.69
C LEU A 204 5.20 -23.87 -9.01
N ALA A 205 4.60 -25.04 -8.78
CA ALA A 205 3.32 -25.16 -8.07
C ALA A 205 3.41 -24.64 -6.62
N VAL A 206 4.47 -25.00 -5.88
CA VAL A 206 4.70 -24.52 -4.51
C VAL A 206 4.86 -23.00 -4.46
N SER A 207 5.47 -22.39 -5.48
CA SER A 207 5.67 -20.93 -5.52
C SER A 207 4.37 -20.12 -5.51
N PHE A 208 3.28 -20.67 -6.06
CA PHE A 208 1.94 -20.06 -6.02
C PHE A 208 1.19 -20.33 -4.71
N VAL A 209 1.41 -21.50 -4.11
CA VAL A 209 0.69 -21.92 -2.88
C VAL A 209 1.38 -21.42 -1.61
N ALA A 210 2.63 -20.96 -1.71
CA ALA A 210 3.48 -20.58 -0.58
C ALA A 210 2.79 -19.66 0.46
N ASN A 211 2.00 -18.67 0.05
CA ASN A 211 1.40 -17.72 0.99
C ASN A 211 -0.02 -18.10 1.46
N ILE A 212 -0.63 -19.12 0.86
CA ILE A 212 -2.01 -19.53 1.16
C ILE A 212 -2.20 -19.94 2.63
N PRO A 213 -1.31 -20.73 3.27
CA PRO A 213 -1.45 -21.08 4.69
C PRO A 213 -1.56 -19.87 5.62
N MET A 214 -0.76 -18.83 5.36
CA MET A 214 -0.82 -17.60 6.17
C MET A 214 -2.13 -16.85 5.98
N SER A 215 -2.63 -16.82 4.74
CA SER A 215 -3.90 -16.18 4.41
C SER A 215 -5.08 -16.86 5.09
N PHE A 216 -5.07 -18.19 5.22
CA PHE A 216 -6.08 -18.94 6.00
C PHE A 216 -6.01 -18.63 7.49
N VAL A 217 -4.82 -18.58 8.08
CA VAL A 217 -4.67 -18.21 9.50
C VAL A 217 -5.19 -16.80 9.75
N LYS A 218 -4.83 -15.82 8.90
CA LYS A 218 -5.38 -14.45 9.01
C LYS A 218 -6.90 -14.40 8.84
N ALA A 219 -7.46 -15.22 7.94
CA ALA A 219 -8.91 -15.27 7.74
C ALA A 219 -9.62 -15.79 9.01
N ASN A 220 -9.07 -16.81 9.66
CA ASN A 220 -9.58 -17.34 10.92
C ASN A 220 -9.42 -16.33 12.07
N GLU A 221 -8.30 -15.61 12.13
CA GLU A 221 -8.03 -14.61 13.16
C GLU A 221 -9.02 -13.43 13.17
N LYS A 222 -9.71 -13.16 12.06
CA LYS A 222 -10.71 -12.08 12.01
C LYS A 222 -11.89 -12.30 12.95
N SER A 223 -12.17 -13.54 13.35
CA SER A 223 -13.26 -13.85 14.28
C SER A 223 -12.83 -13.85 15.75
N TYR A 224 -11.52 -13.81 16.05
CA TYR A 224 -11.02 -13.89 17.41
C TYR A 224 -11.30 -12.62 18.20
N ASN A 225 -11.67 -12.80 19.46
CA ASN A 225 -11.94 -11.74 20.41
C ASN A 225 -10.90 -11.78 21.53
N ILE A 226 -10.12 -10.71 21.65
CA ILE A 226 -9.12 -10.57 22.70
C ILE A 226 -9.77 -9.88 23.89
N GLN A 227 -9.79 -10.58 25.03
CA GLN A 227 -10.28 -10.06 26.30
C GLN A 227 -9.14 -9.37 27.08
N PHE A 228 -9.42 -8.19 27.62
CA PHE A 228 -8.55 -7.45 28.53
C PHE A 228 -8.96 -7.69 29.99
N GLU A 229 -8.04 -7.47 30.93
CA GLU A 229 -8.29 -7.65 32.37
C GLU A 229 -9.39 -6.71 32.92
N ASN A 230 -9.66 -5.60 32.25
CA ASN A 230 -10.76 -4.68 32.56
C ASN A 230 -12.12 -5.13 31.96
N ASN A 231 -12.22 -6.38 31.50
CA ASN A 231 -13.38 -6.99 30.82
C ASN A 231 -13.77 -6.38 29.47
N GLN A 232 -12.98 -5.45 28.92
CA GLN A 232 -13.20 -4.99 27.56
C GLN A 232 -12.79 -6.08 26.56
N LEU A 233 -13.57 -6.18 25.48
CA LEU A 233 -13.41 -7.20 24.45
C LEU A 233 -13.27 -6.52 23.10
N PHE A 234 -12.17 -6.81 22.41
CA PHE A 234 -11.88 -6.27 21.09
C PHE A 234 -11.67 -7.39 20.09
N LYS A 235 -12.16 -7.21 18.87
CA LYS A 235 -11.80 -8.11 17.78
C LYS A 235 -10.31 -7.94 17.49
N LEU A 236 -9.63 -9.04 17.23
CA LEU A 236 -8.20 -9.02 16.90
C LEU A 236 -7.89 -8.13 15.69
N ASN A 237 -8.80 -8.07 14.70
CA ASN A 237 -8.65 -7.17 13.55
C ASN A 237 -8.67 -5.69 13.95
N ASP A 238 -9.53 -5.28 14.90
CA ASP A 238 -9.57 -3.88 15.37
C ASP A 238 -8.27 -3.50 16.10
N ILE A 239 -7.62 -4.46 16.78
CA ILE A 239 -6.30 -4.27 17.38
C ILE A 239 -5.26 -4.01 16.29
N TYR A 240 -5.20 -4.87 15.27
CA TYR A 240 -4.27 -4.69 14.15
C TYR A 240 -4.51 -3.36 13.43
N ASP A 241 -5.77 -2.99 13.15
CA ASP A 241 -6.08 -1.74 12.47
C ASP A 241 -5.65 -0.51 13.28
N ALA A 242 -5.85 -0.51 14.60
CA ALA A 242 -5.42 0.58 15.48
C ALA A 242 -3.88 0.74 15.49
N TYR A 243 -3.14 -0.36 15.65
CA TYR A 243 -1.67 -0.34 15.65
C TYR A 243 -1.08 -0.03 14.27
N ASN A 244 -1.67 -0.56 13.20
CA ASN A 244 -1.26 -0.29 11.82
C ASN A 244 -1.52 1.18 11.46
N LEU A 245 -2.67 1.73 11.82
CA LEU A 245 -2.97 3.15 11.59
C LEU A 245 -1.98 4.04 12.36
N ASN A 246 -1.74 3.78 13.64
CA ASN A 246 -0.77 4.52 14.43
C ASN A 246 0.62 4.51 13.77
N ASN A 247 1.08 3.34 13.31
CA ASN A 247 2.36 3.22 12.61
C ASN A 247 2.37 3.96 11.26
N ASN A 248 1.28 3.92 10.50
CA ASN A 248 1.17 4.62 9.22
C ASN A 248 1.14 6.14 9.41
N VAL A 249 0.40 6.64 10.39
CA VAL A 249 0.35 8.07 10.73
C VAL A 249 1.72 8.57 11.22
N LYS A 250 2.37 7.85 12.14
CA LYS A 250 3.70 8.21 12.66
C LYS A 250 4.76 8.31 11.55
N ASN A 251 4.73 7.38 10.59
CA ASN A 251 5.66 7.34 9.45
C ASN A 251 5.25 8.21 8.26
N GLY A 252 4.08 8.84 8.28
CA GLY A 252 3.55 9.60 7.14
C GLY A 252 3.12 8.76 5.94
N ASN A 253 2.81 7.48 6.16
CA ASN A 253 2.33 6.52 5.16
C ASN A 253 0.80 6.49 5.10
N ILE A 254 0.19 7.67 4.94
CA ILE A 254 -1.26 7.85 4.83
C ILE A 254 -1.54 9.08 3.97
N LYS A 255 -2.68 9.12 3.30
CA LYS A 255 -3.16 10.33 2.62
C LYS A 255 -3.27 11.49 3.64
N TYR A 256 -3.04 12.72 3.18
CA TYR A 256 -3.03 13.92 4.05
C TYR A 256 -2.13 13.76 5.29
N LYS A 257 -0.87 13.39 5.05
CA LYS A 257 0.07 12.96 6.08
C LYS A 257 0.25 13.95 7.24
N TYR A 258 0.21 15.27 6.96
CA TYR A 258 0.45 16.28 7.99
C TYR A 258 -0.79 16.47 8.85
N LEU A 259 -1.96 16.56 8.22
CA LEU A 259 -3.25 16.68 8.90
C LEU A 259 -3.56 15.45 9.75
N SER A 260 -3.37 14.25 9.19
CA SER A 260 -3.60 12.98 9.89
C SER A 260 -2.75 12.88 11.15
N LYS A 261 -1.47 13.24 11.06
CA LYS A 261 -0.57 13.26 12.20
C LYS A 261 -0.98 14.30 13.25
N TYR A 262 -1.34 15.51 12.82
CA TYR A 262 -1.79 16.57 13.73
C TYR A 262 -2.98 16.14 14.58
N ILE A 263 -4.03 15.61 13.95
CA ILE A 263 -5.26 15.18 14.64
C ILE A 263 -4.98 13.98 15.55
N TYR A 264 -4.31 12.96 15.02
CA TYR A 264 -4.07 11.72 15.75
C TYR A 264 -3.17 11.95 16.98
N ASP A 265 -2.07 12.69 16.83
CA ASP A 265 -1.18 13.02 17.94
C ASP A 265 -1.91 13.87 19.00
N TYR A 266 -2.78 14.80 18.60
CA TYR A 266 -3.58 15.59 19.53
C TYR A 266 -4.54 14.72 20.35
N PHE A 267 -5.22 13.76 19.72
CA PHE A 267 -6.12 12.83 20.40
C PHE A 267 -5.39 11.92 21.38
N LEU A 268 -4.22 11.39 21.00
CA LEU A 268 -3.41 10.57 21.89
C LEU A 268 -2.87 11.36 23.08
N ASN A 269 -2.32 12.55 22.84
CA ASN A 269 -1.76 13.40 23.90
C ASN A 269 -2.83 13.88 24.88
N SER A 270 -4.04 14.15 24.38
CA SER A 270 -5.18 14.56 25.20
C SER A 270 -5.95 13.39 25.81
N GLN A 271 -5.52 12.15 25.55
CA GLN A 271 -6.14 10.90 26.04
C GLN A 271 -7.64 10.81 25.76
N MET A 272 -8.06 11.25 24.56
CA MET A 272 -9.47 11.25 24.19
C MET A 272 -10.00 9.84 23.93
N THR A 273 -11.17 9.53 24.49
CA THR A 273 -11.88 8.28 24.25
C THR A 273 -13.15 8.50 23.44
N GLN A 274 -13.56 7.50 22.67
CA GLN A 274 -14.79 7.57 21.87
C GLN A 274 -16.03 7.79 22.74
N GLU A 275 -16.09 7.19 23.93
CA GLU A 275 -17.21 7.32 24.85
C GLU A 275 -17.39 8.74 25.41
N SER A 276 -16.29 9.48 25.59
CA SER A 276 -16.30 10.83 26.16
C SER A 276 -16.23 11.93 25.08
N PHE A 277 -16.34 11.58 23.80
CA PHE A 277 -15.98 12.46 22.70
C PHE A 277 -16.91 13.69 22.52
N SER A 278 -18.19 13.51 22.87
CA SER A 278 -19.20 14.57 22.89
C SER A 278 -19.37 15.22 24.27
N SER A 279 -18.49 14.91 25.23
CA SER A 279 -18.51 15.63 26.51
C SER A 279 -18.06 17.08 26.33
N LYS A 280 -18.56 17.98 27.17
CA LYS A 280 -18.23 19.41 27.11
C LYS A 280 -16.72 19.67 27.17
N GLN A 281 -15.99 18.92 28.00
CA GLN A 281 -14.55 19.04 28.12
C GLN A 281 -13.83 18.64 26.83
N THR A 282 -14.21 17.51 26.22
CA THR A 282 -13.60 17.04 24.97
C THR A 282 -13.95 17.96 23.80
N ILE A 283 -15.17 18.51 23.76
CA ILE A 283 -15.56 19.53 22.78
C ILE A 283 -14.63 20.74 22.88
N LEU A 284 -14.38 21.27 24.08
CA LEU A 284 -13.48 22.41 24.27
C LEU A 284 -12.05 22.13 23.78
N LEU A 285 -11.50 20.94 24.08
CA LEU A 285 -10.18 20.54 23.58
C LEU A 285 -10.15 20.47 22.05
N ARG A 286 -11.21 19.92 21.42
CA ARG A 286 -11.32 19.86 19.96
C ARG A 286 -11.44 21.24 19.34
N THR A 287 -12.22 22.14 19.93
CA THR A 287 -12.29 23.54 19.51
C THR A 287 -10.91 24.20 19.61
N GLU A 288 -10.19 23.99 20.72
CA GLU A 288 -8.83 24.53 20.89
C GLU A 288 -7.88 24.00 19.82
N MET A 289 -7.94 22.71 19.49
CA MET A 289 -7.16 22.10 18.42
C MET A 289 -7.36 22.80 17.08
N TRP A 290 -8.60 23.06 16.67
CA TRP A 290 -8.90 23.75 15.41
C TRP A 290 -8.62 25.25 15.49
N SER A 291 -8.83 25.87 16.64
CA SER A 291 -8.54 27.28 16.90
C SER A 291 -7.04 27.58 16.79
N LYS A 292 -6.17 26.66 17.26
CA LYS A 292 -4.70 26.77 17.08
C LYS A 292 -4.26 26.84 15.63
N LEU A 293 -5.03 26.26 14.71
CA LEU A 293 -4.79 26.36 13.28
C LEU A 293 -5.38 27.63 12.65
N GLY A 294 -6.17 28.41 13.40
CA GLY A 294 -6.89 29.58 12.89
C GLY A 294 -8.20 29.25 12.17
N LEU A 295 -8.71 28.02 12.29
CA LEU A 295 -9.92 27.57 11.60
C LEU A 295 -11.23 27.98 12.29
N ILE A 296 -11.15 28.40 13.56
CA ILE A 296 -12.28 28.87 14.37
C ILE A 296 -12.22 30.38 14.49
N ARG A 297 -13.29 31.06 14.08
CA ARG A 297 -13.57 32.45 14.37
C ARG A 297 -14.06 32.57 15.82
N LYS A 298 -13.39 33.44 16.59
CA LYS A 298 -13.75 33.73 18.00
C LYS A 298 -14.72 34.90 18.15
N GLU A 299 -14.97 35.62 17.06
CA GLU A 299 -15.92 36.73 17.02
C GLU A 299 -17.34 36.17 16.83
N PRO A 300 -18.32 36.60 17.66
CA PRO A 300 -19.69 36.12 17.55
C PRO A 300 -20.30 36.42 16.19
N VAL A 301 -20.97 35.43 15.60
CA VAL A 301 -21.72 35.56 14.35
C VAL A 301 -23.21 35.62 14.69
N ILE A 302 -23.88 36.67 14.22
CA ILE A 302 -25.31 36.85 14.38
C ILE A 302 -26.01 36.42 13.08
N VAL A 303 -26.89 35.43 13.19
CA VAL A 303 -27.69 34.89 12.09
C VAL A 303 -29.13 35.34 12.31
N ASN A 304 -29.72 36.00 11.32
CA ASN A 304 -31.08 36.51 11.40
C ASN A 304 -31.90 35.96 10.23
N GLU A 305 -33.12 35.52 10.52
CA GLU A 305 -34.10 35.18 9.49
C GLU A 305 -35.47 35.72 9.90
N SER A 306 -36.22 36.22 8.94
CA SER A 306 -37.51 36.89 9.20
C SER A 306 -38.66 36.15 8.55
N ASN A 307 -39.87 36.34 9.08
CA ASN A 307 -41.10 35.78 8.50
C ASN A 307 -41.12 34.24 8.39
N LEU A 308 -40.51 33.54 9.35
CA LEU A 308 -40.59 32.08 9.44
C LEU A 308 -42.01 31.65 9.86
N GLU A 309 -42.65 30.82 9.05
CA GLU A 309 -44.01 30.34 9.31
C GLU A 309 -43.98 29.03 10.10
N LEU A 310 -44.51 29.07 11.32
CA LEU A 310 -44.51 27.96 12.24
C LEU A 310 -45.41 26.84 11.73
N PHE A 311 -44.85 25.65 11.59
CA PHE A 311 -45.58 24.42 11.28
C PHE A 311 -45.92 23.65 12.57
N SER A 312 -44.95 23.50 13.47
CA SER A 312 -45.18 22.92 14.80
C SER A 312 -44.21 23.47 15.83
N LYS A 313 -44.58 23.39 17.10
CA LYS A 313 -43.74 23.78 18.25
C LYS A 313 -43.45 22.56 19.15
N PRO A 314 -42.43 22.65 20.03
CA PRO A 314 -42.13 21.57 20.97
C PRO A 314 -43.27 21.37 21.97
N LEU A 315 -43.65 20.11 22.21
CA LEU A 315 -44.57 19.72 23.28
C LEU A 315 -43.84 19.44 24.60
N ARG A 316 -42.57 19.05 24.53
CA ARG A 316 -41.73 18.78 25.71
C ARG A 316 -41.48 20.01 26.60
N ASP A 317 -41.55 21.21 26.03
CA ASP A 317 -41.08 22.42 26.70
C ASP A 317 -42.22 23.38 27.08
N LYS A 318 -42.57 23.35 28.36
CA LYS A 318 -43.61 24.23 28.95
C LYS A 318 -43.25 25.72 28.91
N THR A 319 -42.00 26.07 28.63
CA THR A 319 -41.59 27.49 28.52
C THR A 319 -41.96 28.11 27.16
N VAL A 320 -42.30 27.28 26.17
CA VAL A 320 -42.83 27.74 24.87
C VAL A 320 -44.29 28.19 25.06
N PRO A 321 -44.67 29.41 24.65
CA PRO A 321 -46.01 29.92 24.85
C PRO A 321 -47.10 29.02 24.24
N GLU A 322 -48.12 28.69 25.03
CA GLU A 322 -49.26 27.86 24.59
C GLU A 322 -50.03 28.49 23.42
N THR A 323 -50.06 29.82 23.38
CA THR A 323 -50.77 30.63 22.38
C THR A 323 -50.17 30.57 20.98
N TRP A 324 -48.94 30.09 20.81
CA TRP A 324 -48.29 29.96 19.50
C TRP A 324 -48.88 28.77 18.71
N LYS A 325 -49.38 29.04 17.49
CA LYS A 325 -50.12 28.09 16.65
C LYS A 325 -49.50 27.94 15.27
N SER A 326 -49.82 26.85 14.58
CA SER A 326 -49.44 26.65 13.17
C SER A 326 -49.93 27.83 12.32
N GLY A 327 -49.07 28.35 11.44
CA GLY A 327 -49.31 29.53 10.60
C GLY A 327 -48.86 30.86 11.23
N ASP A 328 -48.53 30.89 12.53
CA ASP A 328 -47.93 32.07 13.15
C ASP A 328 -46.56 32.36 12.54
N LYS A 329 -46.24 33.65 12.37
CA LYS A 329 -44.96 34.11 11.80
C LYS A 329 -43.97 34.53 12.88
N PHE A 330 -42.70 34.20 12.69
CA PHE A 330 -41.63 34.47 13.65
C PHE A 330 -40.39 35.06 12.98
N ASP A 331 -39.71 35.94 13.70
CA ASP A 331 -38.33 36.32 13.43
C ASP A 331 -37.42 35.50 14.35
N ILE A 332 -36.31 35.01 13.81
CA ILE A 332 -35.28 34.31 14.58
C ILE A 332 -34.00 35.12 14.55
N GLN A 333 -33.36 35.21 15.71
CA GLN A 333 -32.00 35.68 15.84
C GLN A 333 -31.21 34.58 16.57
N LEU A 334 -30.05 34.22 16.05
CA LEU A 334 -29.11 33.29 16.67
C LEU A 334 -27.77 34.01 16.84
N THR A 335 -27.21 33.95 18.04
CA THR A 335 -25.84 34.41 18.30
C THR A 335 -24.95 33.19 18.52
N LEU A 336 -24.04 32.95 17.58
CA LEU A 336 -23.05 31.86 17.64
C LEU A 336 -21.71 32.43 18.10
N ASN A 337 -21.25 32.03 19.28
CA ASN A 337 -20.03 32.57 19.90
C ASN A 337 -18.77 32.22 19.09
N GLU A 338 -18.74 31.01 18.55
CA GLU A 338 -17.63 30.51 17.75
C GLU A 338 -18.19 29.83 16.50
N THR A 339 -17.56 30.08 15.36
CA THR A 339 -17.92 29.46 14.09
C THR A 339 -16.67 29.08 13.31
N PHE A 340 -16.78 28.12 12.40
CA PHE A 340 -15.69 27.84 11.48
C PHE A 340 -15.60 28.94 10.42
N ILE A 341 -14.38 29.27 10.00
CA ILE A 341 -14.16 30.22 8.91
C ILE A 341 -14.75 29.70 7.57
N SER A 342 -14.91 30.59 6.61
CA SER A 342 -15.32 30.24 5.24
C SER A 342 -14.15 29.67 4.42
N ASN A 343 -14.47 29.03 3.28
CA ASN A 343 -13.45 28.55 2.35
C ASN A 343 -12.53 29.67 1.83
N ASN A 344 -13.06 30.87 1.59
CA ASN A 344 -12.25 32.01 1.13
C ASN A 344 -11.28 32.51 2.20
N GLU A 345 -11.71 32.49 3.46
CA GLU A 345 -10.84 32.82 4.60
C GLU A 345 -9.75 31.76 4.78
N LEU A 346 -10.04 30.48 4.53
CA LEU A 346 -9.04 29.40 4.56
C LEU A 346 -7.92 29.64 3.53
N GLU A 347 -8.23 30.09 2.31
CA GLU A 347 -7.20 30.47 1.31
C GLU A 347 -6.29 31.59 1.82
N THR A 348 -6.91 32.59 2.45
CA THR A 348 -6.22 33.75 3.02
C THR A 348 -5.33 33.31 4.19
N LEU A 349 -5.80 32.36 4.99
CA LEU A 349 -5.04 31.78 6.10
C LEU A 349 -3.84 30.97 5.61
N ILE A 350 -4.01 30.15 4.56
CA ILE A 350 -2.93 29.36 3.95
C ILE A 350 -1.83 30.26 3.35
N SER A 351 -2.22 31.36 2.69
CA SER A 351 -1.27 32.29 2.09
C SER A 351 -0.49 33.10 3.12
N LYS A 352 -1.11 33.45 4.26
CA LYS A 352 -0.48 34.18 5.36
C LYS A 352 0.30 33.31 6.35
N ALA A 353 0.13 31.98 6.32
CA ALA A 353 0.80 31.06 7.24
C ALA A 353 2.34 31.10 7.06
N THR A 354 3.05 31.45 8.13
CA THR A 354 4.52 31.54 8.16
C THR A 354 5.21 30.19 8.40
N SER A 355 4.61 29.34 9.24
CA SER A 355 5.11 27.99 9.52
C SER A 355 4.78 27.03 8.39
N GLU A 356 5.80 26.43 7.79
CA GLU A 356 5.63 25.45 6.71
C GLU A 356 4.84 24.21 7.17
N ASN A 357 4.98 23.79 8.43
CA ASN A 357 4.20 22.67 8.98
C ASN A 357 2.71 23.03 9.05
N THR A 358 2.37 24.19 9.63
CA THR A 358 0.99 24.68 9.71
C THR A 358 0.39 24.86 8.32
N LYS A 359 1.16 25.43 7.39
CA LYS A 359 0.75 25.61 6.00
C LYS A 359 0.45 24.28 5.31
N ASN A 360 1.25 23.25 5.55
CA ASN A 360 1.00 21.92 4.99
C ASN A 360 -0.23 21.23 5.62
N ILE A 361 -0.46 21.39 6.91
CA ILE A 361 -1.69 20.92 7.58
C ILE A 361 -2.94 21.60 6.97
N LEU A 362 -2.90 22.92 6.78
CA LEU A 362 -4.02 23.67 6.20
C LEU A 362 -4.26 23.34 4.73
N LYS A 363 -3.20 23.10 3.95
CA LYS A 363 -3.32 22.60 2.56
C LYS A 363 -3.94 21.20 2.51
N ASP A 364 -3.49 20.29 3.38
CA ASP A 364 -4.08 18.96 3.51
C ASP A 364 -5.57 19.06 3.87
N PHE A 365 -5.93 19.92 4.84
CA PHE A 365 -7.31 20.17 5.24
C PHE A 365 -8.16 20.68 4.07
N LYS A 366 -7.69 21.72 3.36
CA LYS A 366 -8.38 22.24 2.16
C LYS A 366 -8.57 21.18 1.08
N ASN A 367 -7.53 20.40 0.79
CA ASN A 367 -7.60 19.35 -0.22
C ASN A 367 -8.63 18.27 0.17
N PHE A 368 -8.68 17.90 1.44
CA PHE A 368 -9.70 17.00 1.96
C PHE A 368 -11.10 17.62 1.91
N THR A 369 -11.27 18.90 2.30
CA THR A 369 -12.55 19.63 2.15
C THR A 369 -13.06 19.55 0.72
N ASN A 370 -12.21 19.83 -0.26
CA ASN A 370 -12.60 19.82 -1.67
C ASN A 370 -13.00 18.42 -2.13
N GLU A 371 -12.24 17.40 -1.72
CA GLU A 371 -12.52 16.01 -2.08
C GLU A 371 -13.82 15.50 -1.47
N ILE A 372 -14.04 15.72 -0.16
CA ILE A 372 -15.25 15.25 0.52
C ILE A 372 -16.49 15.99 0.02
N THR A 373 -16.34 17.29 -0.28
CA THR A 373 -17.42 18.09 -0.86
C THR A 373 -17.77 17.62 -2.27
N ALA A 374 -16.77 17.31 -3.10
CA ALA A 374 -17.00 16.76 -4.44
C ALA A 374 -17.66 15.37 -4.38
N HIS A 375 -17.22 14.49 -3.47
CA HIS A 375 -17.78 13.15 -3.28
C HIS A 375 -19.28 13.18 -2.98
N PHE A 376 -19.73 14.14 -2.15
CA PHE A 376 -21.14 14.34 -1.82
C PHE A 376 -21.85 15.36 -2.71
N ASN A 377 -21.34 15.65 -3.91
CA ASN A 377 -21.95 16.59 -4.87
C ASN A 377 -22.32 17.97 -4.25
N ASN A 378 -21.45 18.51 -3.38
CA ASN A 378 -21.64 19.72 -2.59
C ASN A 378 -22.72 19.67 -1.49
N ASN A 379 -23.30 18.51 -1.19
CA ASN A 379 -24.36 18.32 -0.18
C ASN A 379 -23.86 17.66 1.13
N VAL A 380 -22.61 17.94 1.54
CA VAL A 380 -22.03 17.39 2.78
C VAL A 380 -22.91 17.65 4.00
N GLN A 381 -23.53 18.83 4.07
CA GLN A 381 -24.44 19.22 5.14
C GLN A 381 -25.62 18.26 5.31
N PHE A 382 -26.22 17.82 4.19
CA PHE A 382 -27.35 16.90 4.19
C PHE A 382 -26.90 15.49 4.58
N GLU A 383 -25.79 15.01 4.00
CA GLU A 383 -25.28 13.65 4.21
C GLU A 383 -24.72 13.43 5.62
N LYS A 384 -24.23 14.50 6.27
CA LYS A 384 -23.58 14.47 7.59
C LYS A 384 -24.21 15.47 8.57
N TYR A 385 -25.52 15.66 8.48
CA TYR A 385 -26.29 16.62 9.30
C TYR A 385 -26.13 16.39 10.81
N ASP A 386 -25.91 15.14 11.22
CA ASP A 386 -25.76 14.70 12.61
C ASP A 386 -24.46 15.18 13.26
N LEU A 387 -23.48 15.59 12.45
CA LEU A 387 -22.19 16.10 12.94
C LEU A 387 -22.24 17.55 13.40
N PHE A 388 -23.33 18.28 13.13
CA PHE A 388 -23.50 19.70 13.44
C PHE A 388 -23.46 20.02 14.94
N TYR A 389 -23.97 19.12 15.78
CA TYR A 389 -24.35 19.48 17.17
C TYR A 389 -23.17 19.84 18.07
N ASP A 390 -22.05 19.12 17.96
CA ASP A 390 -20.90 19.29 18.86
C ASP A 390 -20.18 20.64 18.68
N PHE A 391 -20.39 21.32 17.55
CA PHE A 391 -19.83 22.64 17.25
C PHE A 391 -20.93 23.72 17.14
N LEU A 392 -22.11 23.45 17.69
CA LEU A 392 -23.13 24.46 17.86
C LEU A 392 -22.88 25.27 19.13
N PHE A 393 -22.14 26.38 19.01
CA PHE A 393 -21.81 27.27 20.12
C PHE A 393 -22.84 28.41 20.27
N MET A 394 -24.11 28.05 20.42
CA MET A 394 -25.18 29.04 20.57
C MET A 394 -25.18 29.67 21.96
N GLU A 395 -25.27 31.00 22.01
CA GLU A 395 -25.48 31.73 23.26
C GLU A 395 -26.98 31.82 23.56
N SER A 396 -27.47 30.99 24.49
CA SER A 396 -28.87 31.05 24.93
C SER A 396 -29.17 32.34 25.70
N GLY A 397 -30.30 32.98 25.38
CA GLY A 397 -30.78 34.16 26.10
C GLY A 397 -31.78 34.94 25.25
N VAL A 398 -32.76 35.58 25.90
CA VAL A 398 -33.85 36.31 25.22
C VAL A 398 -33.33 37.50 24.38
N ASP A 399 -32.14 38.00 24.71
CA ASP A 399 -31.47 39.10 24.00
C ASP A 399 -30.40 38.63 23.01
N LYS A 400 -30.09 37.34 22.98
CA LYS A 400 -28.98 36.76 22.21
C LYS A 400 -29.47 35.81 21.13
N SER A 401 -30.17 34.75 21.53
CA SER A 401 -30.73 33.74 20.63
C SER A 401 -32.19 33.52 20.97
N PHE A 402 -33.09 34.02 20.12
CA PHE A 402 -34.53 34.05 20.41
C PHE A 402 -35.39 33.86 19.17
N LEU A 403 -36.63 33.39 19.42
CA LEU A 403 -37.75 33.48 18.49
C LEU A 403 -38.66 34.62 18.93
N LYS A 404 -39.00 35.52 18.02
CA LYS A 404 -39.92 36.62 18.25
C LYS A 404 -41.17 36.46 17.38
N LYS A 405 -42.34 36.41 17.99
CA LYS A 405 -43.61 36.34 17.25
C LYS A 405 -43.89 37.68 16.56
N ILE A 406 -44.26 37.64 15.28
CA ILE A 406 -44.72 38.80 14.52
C ILE A 406 -46.20 39.03 14.85
N ASN A 407 -46.57 40.27 15.20
CA ASN A 407 -47.92 40.66 15.62
C ASN A 407 -48.47 39.83 16.80
N PRO A 408 -47.80 39.83 17.97
CA PRO A 408 -48.31 39.12 19.14
C PRO A 408 -49.68 39.67 19.54
N GLY A 409 -50.60 38.78 19.92
CA GLY A 409 -51.87 39.20 20.51
C GLY A 409 -51.63 39.94 21.83
N GLY A 410 -52.56 40.82 22.23
CA GLY A 410 -52.45 41.53 23.51
C GLY A 410 -52.28 40.56 24.69
N GLY A 411 -51.15 40.64 25.40
CA GLY A 411 -50.81 39.78 26.54
C GLY A 411 -49.98 38.53 26.21
N GLU A 412 -49.63 38.28 24.94
CA GLU A 412 -48.73 37.18 24.57
C GLU A 412 -47.26 37.52 24.86
N LYS A 413 -46.47 36.53 25.29
CA LYS A 413 -45.00 36.66 25.28
C LYS A 413 -44.54 36.81 23.84
N ASP A 414 -43.88 37.93 23.56
CA ASP A 414 -43.36 38.29 22.25
C ASP A 414 -42.10 37.50 21.89
N LYS A 415 -41.28 37.14 22.89
CA LYS A 415 -40.00 36.43 22.71
C LYS A 415 -39.89 35.12 23.50
N TYR A 416 -39.18 34.16 22.91
CA TYR A 416 -38.74 32.90 23.53
C TYR A 416 -37.23 32.74 23.36
N ALA A 417 -36.52 32.43 24.45
CA ALA A 417 -35.08 32.14 24.38
C ALA A 417 -34.86 30.73 23.84
N LEU A 418 -34.12 30.63 22.73
CA LEU A 418 -33.82 29.35 22.09
C LEU A 418 -32.81 28.53 22.89
N LYS A 419 -33.06 27.22 22.92
CA LYS A 419 -32.15 26.20 23.48
C LYS A 419 -31.49 25.42 22.34
N ASP A 420 -30.32 24.83 22.58
CA ASP A 420 -29.57 24.06 21.56
C ASP A 420 -30.44 22.96 20.92
N GLN A 421 -31.25 22.30 21.76
CA GLN A 421 -32.14 21.23 21.32
C GLN A 421 -33.26 21.75 20.38
N ASP A 422 -33.68 23.00 20.52
CA ASP A 422 -34.67 23.61 19.63
C ASP A 422 -34.08 23.86 18.24
N LEU A 423 -32.87 24.41 18.19
CA LEU A 423 -32.14 24.62 16.95
C LEU A 423 -31.80 23.29 16.27
N LYS A 424 -31.41 22.26 17.02
CA LYS A 424 -31.21 20.91 16.49
C LYS A 424 -32.45 20.36 15.80
N THR A 425 -33.63 20.49 16.42
CA THR A 425 -34.88 19.98 15.83
C THR A 425 -35.31 20.77 14.59
N LEU A 426 -35.13 22.10 14.62
CA LEU A 426 -35.37 22.97 13.47
C LEU A 426 -34.47 22.57 12.30
N TYR A 427 -33.18 22.39 12.59
CA TYR A 427 -32.15 22.03 11.63
C TYR A 427 -32.42 20.66 10.98
N GLU A 428 -32.72 19.62 11.78
CA GLU A 428 -33.06 18.28 11.28
C GLU A 428 -34.33 18.29 10.43
N TYR A 429 -35.35 19.05 10.82
CA TYR A 429 -36.59 19.13 10.05
C TYR A 429 -36.38 19.80 8.69
N ALA A 430 -35.68 20.93 8.64
CA ALA A 430 -35.46 21.67 7.40
C ALA A 430 -34.56 20.92 6.40
N LEU A 431 -33.63 20.09 6.87
CA LEU A 431 -32.73 19.34 5.98
C LEU A 431 -33.29 18.00 5.53
N ILE A 432 -33.74 17.17 6.46
CA ILE A 432 -34.09 15.77 6.19
C ILE A 432 -35.58 15.48 6.41
N GLY A 433 -36.39 16.49 6.74
CA GLY A 433 -37.82 16.32 7.00
C GLY A 433 -38.12 15.47 8.24
N ARG A 434 -37.17 15.31 9.18
CA ARG A 434 -37.36 14.44 10.34
C ARG A 434 -38.45 15.01 11.24
N ASN A 435 -39.49 14.21 11.44
CA ASN A 435 -40.65 14.61 12.23
C ASN A 435 -40.45 14.32 13.73
N SER A 436 -39.50 14.99 14.38
CA SER A 436 -39.26 14.91 15.84
C SER A 436 -40.05 16.00 16.59
N ASP A 437 -40.19 15.87 17.91
CA ASP A 437 -40.79 16.93 18.74
C ASP A 437 -39.87 18.16 18.78
N GLY A 438 -40.35 19.33 18.36
CA GLY A 438 -39.54 20.54 18.24
C GLY A 438 -40.16 21.63 17.38
N PHE A 439 -39.43 22.75 17.24
CA PHE A 439 -39.80 23.82 16.32
C PHE A 439 -39.61 23.38 14.87
N LYS A 440 -40.63 23.58 14.06
CA LYS A 440 -40.64 23.29 12.62
C LYS A 440 -41.21 24.49 11.90
N PHE A 441 -40.56 24.89 10.82
CA PHE A 441 -40.99 26.02 9.99
C PHE A 441 -41.12 25.55 8.54
N SER A 442 -42.15 26.02 7.83
CA SER A 442 -42.41 25.63 6.44
C SER A 442 -41.38 26.21 5.46
N ASN A 443 -40.73 27.33 5.81
CA ASN A 443 -39.88 28.14 4.94
C ASN A 443 -38.49 28.44 5.53
N ALA A 444 -37.93 27.56 6.37
CA ALA A 444 -36.60 27.75 7.00
C ALA A 444 -35.40 27.33 6.12
N ASP A 445 -35.61 27.15 4.83
CA ASP A 445 -34.56 26.67 3.91
C ASP A 445 -33.37 27.62 3.82
N ASP A 446 -33.60 28.93 3.75
CA ASP A 446 -32.51 29.92 3.65
C ASP A 446 -31.69 29.99 4.94
N LEU A 447 -32.35 30.00 6.10
CA LEU A 447 -31.70 29.92 7.40
C LEU A 447 -30.80 28.68 7.49
N VAL A 448 -31.33 27.49 7.18
CA VAL A 448 -30.62 26.24 7.44
C VAL A 448 -29.61 25.90 6.34
N LYS A 449 -30.02 25.96 5.07
CA LYS A 449 -29.21 25.51 3.93
C LYS A 449 -28.23 26.57 3.43
N LYS A 450 -28.37 27.84 3.82
CA LYS A 450 -27.43 28.91 3.45
C LYS A 450 -26.70 29.49 4.66
N GLN A 451 -27.42 29.92 5.69
CA GLN A 451 -26.79 30.63 6.81
C GLN A 451 -26.10 29.69 7.82
N LEU A 452 -26.59 28.45 7.98
CA LEU A 452 -26.03 27.43 8.88
C LEU A 452 -25.22 26.32 8.15
N ASP A 453 -24.85 26.53 6.89
CA ASP A 453 -23.98 25.62 6.14
C ASP A 453 -22.48 25.91 6.37
N PHE A 454 -21.95 25.37 7.47
CA PHE A 454 -20.53 25.47 7.81
C PHE A 454 -19.71 24.30 7.23
N LYS A 455 -19.38 24.36 5.93
CA LYS A 455 -18.64 23.28 5.23
C LYS A 455 -17.34 22.82 5.92
N LEU A 456 -16.55 23.77 6.43
CA LEU A 456 -15.30 23.43 7.13
C LEU A 456 -15.55 22.74 8.47
N MET A 457 -16.65 23.06 9.15
CA MET A 457 -17.05 22.38 10.39
C MET A 457 -17.41 20.92 10.10
N TYR A 458 -18.23 20.63 9.08
CA TYR A 458 -18.53 19.24 8.69
C TYR A 458 -17.25 18.49 8.33
N THR A 459 -16.36 19.11 7.58
CA THR A 459 -15.08 18.51 7.21
C THR A 459 -14.24 18.15 8.44
N ALA A 460 -14.12 19.08 9.39
CA ALA A 460 -13.41 18.85 10.65
C ALA A 460 -14.05 17.68 11.42
N ARG A 461 -15.37 17.65 11.56
CA ARG A 461 -16.09 16.58 12.25
C ARG A 461 -15.94 15.21 11.59
N ILE A 462 -15.94 15.16 10.26
CA ILE A 462 -15.70 13.90 9.52
C ILE A 462 -14.31 13.36 9.85
N LEU A 463 -13.28 14.21 9.82
CA LEU A 463 -11.91 13.81 10.18
C LEU A 463 -11.83 13.35 11.64
N GLU A 464 -12.48 14.05 12.55
CA GLU A 464 -12.54 13.68 13.96
C GLU A 464 -13.14 12.27 14.15
N GLN A 465 -14.25 11.96 13.47
CA GLN A 465 -14.88 10.63 13.51
C GLN A 465 -13.99 9.53 12.93
N TYR A 466 -13.27 9.83 11.84
CA TYR A 466 -12.32 8.89 11.25
C TYR A 466 -11.25 8.44 12.23
N PHE A 467 -10.67 9.37 13.00
CA PHE A 467 -9.52 9.07 13.87
C PHE A 467 -9.89 8.67 15.30
N ILE A 468 -11.02 9.13 15.85
CA ILE A 468 -11.32 8.92 17.29
C ILE A 468 -11.44 7.44 17.65
N LYS A 469 -12.10 6.64 16.81
CA LYS A 469 -12.26 5.20 17.07
C LYS A 469 -10.89 4.50 17.23
N TYR A 470 -9.97 4.73 16.30
CA TYR A 470 -8.68 4.05 16.29
C TYR A 470 -7.70 4.59 17.32
N SER A 471 -7.69 5.90 17.57
CA SER A 471 -6.86 6.50 18.63
C SER A 471 -7.34 6.05 20.02
N SER A 472 -8.66 6.06 20.26
CA SER A 472 -9.26 5.52 21.48
C SER A 472 -8.93 4.05 21.67
N ASN A 473 -9.10 3.22 20.63
CA ASN A 473 -8.73 1.80 20.67
C ASN A 473 -7.25 1.60 20.99
N TYR A 474 -6.36 2.34 20.32
CA TYR A 474 -4.92 2.27 20.58
C TYR A 474 -4.58 2.64 22.04
N LEU A 475 -5.16 3.72 22.58
CA LEU A 475 -4.96 4.13 23.98
C LEU A 475 -5.40 3.03 24.94
N ILE A 476 -6.59 2.47 24.74
CA ILE A 476 -7.12 1.39 25.58
C ILE A 476 -6.21 0.16 25.52
N MET A 477 -5.83 -0.27 24.32
CA MET A 477 -5.06 -1.51 24.11
C MET A 477 -3.59 -1.41 24.54
N SER A 478 -3.02 -0.20 24.55
CA SER A 478 -1.64 0.04 25.00
C SER A 478 -1.53 0.22 26.52
N THR A 479 -2.62 0.62 27.18
CA THR A 479 -2.66 0.89 28.63
C THR A 479 -3.21 -0.27 29.45
N ASN A 480 -4.07 -1.11 28.88
CA ASN A 480 -4.68 -2.24 29.57
C ASN A 480 -3.98 -3.57 29.26
N SER A 481 -3.96 -4.47 30.25
CA SER A 481 -3.35 -5.80 30.14
C SER A 481 -4.30 -6.79 29.46
N ILE A 482 -3.75 -7.65 28.60
CA ILE A 482 -4.49 -8.75 27.97
C ILE A 482 -4.65 -9.90 28.97
N LYS A 483 -5.84 -10.49 28.99
CA LYS A 483 -6.13 -11.73 29.69
C LYS A 483 -5.58 -12.92 28.90
N THR A 484 -4.35 -13.30 29.19
CA THR A 484 -3.63 -14.36 28.46
C THR A 484 -4.20 -15.76 28.69
N SER A 485 -5.08 -15.95 29.67
CA SER A 485 -5.74 -17.22 29.94
C SER A 485 -6.98 -17.48 29.07
N SER A 486 -7.31 -16.59 28.12
CA SER A 486 -8.47 -16.74 27.24
C SER A 486 -8.18 -17.72 26.09
N ALA A 487 -9.19 -18.52 25.70
CA ALA A 487 -9.06 -19.54 24.65
C ALA A 487 -8.68 -18.94 23.28
N ASP A 488 -9.25 -17.78 22.94
CA ASP A 488 -8.93 -17.06 21.70
C ASP A 488 -7.48 -16.57 21.68
N TRP A 489 -6.95 -16.12 22.82
CA TRP A 489 -5.55 -15.70 22.92
C TRP A 489 -4.59 -16.87 22.76
N ASP A 490 -4.86 -18.00 23.42
CA ASP A 490 -4.04 -19.21 23.28
C ASP A 490 -4.07 -19.74 21.83
N THR A 491 -5.26 -19.79 21.22
CA THR A 491 -5.42 -20.18 19.81
C THR A 491 -4.64 -19.25 18.88
N TYR A 492 -4.71 -17.94 19.10
CA TYR A 492 -3.93 -16.95 18.35
C TYR A 492 -2.41 -17.18 18.50
N GLN A 493 -1.92 -17.34 19.73
CA GLN A 493 -0.50 -17.56 20.01
C GLN A 493 0.01 -18.84 19.36
N ASN A 494 -0.73 -19.93 19.48
CA ASN A 494 -0.40 -21.23 18.89
C ASN A 494 -0.43 -21.19 17.36
N GLY A 495 -1.44 -20.53 16.77
CA GLY A 495 -1.52 -20.32 15.33
C GLY A 495 -0.33 -19.54 14.78
N ARG A 496 0.02 -18.41 15.42
CA ARG A 496 1.17 -17.58 15.03
C ARG A 496 2.51 -18.29 15.23
N ASN A 497 2.67 -19.08 16.28
CA ASN A 497 3.89 -19.87 16.49
C ASN A 497 4.05 -20.97 15.43
N THR A 498 2.96 -21.68 15.11
CA THR A 498 2.96 -22.73 14.08
C THR A 498 3.30 -22.16 12.70
N ILE A 499 2.69 -21.03 12.33
CA ILE A 499 3.05 -20.35 11.09
C ILE A 499 4.49 -19.83 11.12
N GLY A 500 4.96 -19.32 12.26
CA GLY A 500 6.37 -18.94 12.42
C GLY A 500 7.31 -20.09 12.06
N ILE A 501 7.04 -21.30 12.56
CA ILE A 501 7.82 -22.51 12.23
C ILE A 501 7.71 -22.84 10.74
N LEU A 502 6.49 -22.88 10.18
CA LEU A 502 6.29 -23.17 8.76
C LEU A 502 6.96 -22.14 7.84
N SER A 503 7.03 -20.87 8.27
CA SER A 503 7.64 -19.79 7.50
C SER A 503 9.14 -19.99 7.30
N TYR A 504 9.86 -20.59 8.26
CA TYR A 504 11.29 -20.91 8.11
C TYR A 504 11.56 -21.90 6.97
N PHE A 505 10.66 -22.84 6.72
CA PHE A 505 10.77 -23.79 5.61
C PHE A 505 10.26 -23.21 4.29
N ASN A 506 9.47 -22.14 4.35
CA ASN A 506 8.87 -21.48 3.22
C ASN A 506 9.74 -20.33 2.68
N LEU A 507 10.93 -20.69 2.17
CA LEU A 507 11.89 -19.73 1.63
C LEU A 507 11.31 -18.89 0.47
N TYR A 508 10.29 -19.40 -0.24
CA TYR A 508 9.56 -18.66 -1.28
C TYR A 508 8.76 -17.50 -0.71
N SER A 509 8.02 -17.71 0.38
CA SER A 509 7.29 -16.64 1.05
C SER A 509 8.25 -15.55 1.57
N GLY A 510 9.40 -15.96 2.11
CA GLY A 510 10.46 -15.03 2.53
C GLY A 510 11.03 -14.18 1.39
N LEU A 511 11.25 -14.79 0.22
CA LEU A 511 11.65 -14.08 -1.00
C LEU A 511 10.58 -13.04 -1.38
N TRP A 512 9.31 -13.43 -1.47
CA TRP A 512 8.22 -12.51 -1.79
C TRP A 512 8.03 -11.40 -0.77
N MET A 513 8.26 -11.68 0.52
CA MET A 513 8.22 -10.69 1.58
C MET A 513 9.29 -9.62 1.40
N LEU A 514 10.48 -9.96 0.91
CA LEU A 514 11.51 -8.95 0.56
C LEU A 514 11.01 -8.02 -0.55
N TYR A 515 10.36 -8.57 -1.57
CA TYR A 515 9.79 -7.78 -2.66
C TYR A 515 8.72 -6.80 -2.14
N THR A 516 7.71 -7.32 -1.43
CA THR A 516 6.58 -6.50 -0.96
C THR A 516 7.00 -5.47 0.08
N GLU A 517 8.00 -5.78 0.93
CA GLU A 517 8.62 -4.86 1.87
C GLU A 517 9.23 -3.63 1.19
N ASN A 518 9.97 -3.83 0.11
CA ASN A 518 10.66 -2.75 -0.61
C ASN A 518 9.71 -1.98 -1.53
N LEU A 519 8.73 -2.67 -2.12
CA LEU A 519 7.68 -2.03 -2.92
C LEU A 519 6.86 -1.06 -2.06
N GLY A 520 6.38 -1.54 -0.91
CA GLY A 520 5.44 -0.82 -0.05
C GLY A 520 4.05 -0.68 -0.67
N PHE A 521 3.23 0.18 -0.09
CA PHE A 521 1.90 0.50 -0.58
C PHE A 521 1.86 1.87 -1.24
N TYR A 522 0.83 2.09 -2.07
CA TYR A 522 0.49 3.42 -2.55
C TYR A 522 -0.18 4.20 -1.41
N ASN A 523 0.62 5.00 -0.70
CA ASN A 523 0.19 5.68 0.53
C ASN A 523 -0.98 6.66 0.33
N GLN A 524 -1.18 7.17 -0.90
CA GLN A 524 -2.29 8.11 -1.19
C GLN A 524 -3.66 7.43 -1.24
N ASP A 525 -3.70 6.10 -1.37
CA ASP A 525 -4.96 5.32 -1.33
C ASP A 525 -5.23 4.74 0.07
N ILE A 526 -4.28 4.86 1.00
CA ILE A 526 -4.51 4.54 2.41
C ILE A 526 -5.32 5.70 2.99
N TRP A 527 -6.63 5.54 2.98
CA TRP A 527 -7.58 6.53 3.48
C TRP A 527 -8.88 5.91 3.97
N PHE A 528 -9.68 6.72 4.67
CA PHE A 528 -10.99 6.34 5.18
C PHE A 528 -12.03 6.35 4.06
N SER A 529 -13.02 5.47 4.18
CA SER A 529 -14.18 5.43 3.30
C SER A 529 -15.08 6.65 3.53
N PRO A 530 -15.32 7.53 2.53
CA PRO A 530 -16.17 8.72 2.67
C PRO A 530 -17.55 8.46 3.26
N ASN A 531 -18.14 7.31 2.92
CA ASN A 531 -19.50 6.93 3.34
C ASN A 531 -19.56 6.27 4.73
N SER A 532 -18.42 6.02 5.39
CA SER A 532 -18.38 5.34 6.68
C SER A 532 -17.86 6.28 7.75
N ASP A 533 -18.35 6.17 8.98
CA ASP A 533 -17.89 7.06 10.06
C ASP A 533 -16.47 6.76 10.52
N SER A 534 -15.97 5.54 10.32
CA SER A 534 -14.62 5.16 10.76
C SER A 534 -14.02 3.95 10.03
N LYS A 535 -14.50 3.55 8.85
CA LYS A 535 -13.87 2.42 8.14
C LYS A 535 -12.65 2.88 7.33
N ILE A 536 -11.49 2.32 7.65
CA ILE A 536 -10.24 2.51 6.89
C ILE A 536 -9.83 1.23 6.18
N TYR A 537 -9.24 1.36 4.99
CA TYR A 537 -8.66 0.24 4.26
C TYR A 537 -7.13 0.32 4.31
N LEU A 538 -6.52 -0.52 5.17
CA LEU A 538 -5.05 -0.55 5.34
C LEU A 538 -4.37 -1.68 4.56
N GLU A 539 -5.12 -2.75 4.25
CA GLU A 539 -4.57 -3.99 3.67
C GLU A 539 -5.17 -4.36 2.30
N ASN A 540 -6.02 -3.51 1.72
CA ASN A 540 -6.71 -3.77 0.45
C ASN A 540 -5.78 -3.94 -0.76
N GLN A 541 -4.58 -3.37 -0.70
CA GLN A 541 -3.55 -3.50 -1.75
C GLN A 541 -2.78 -4.85 -1.70
N LYS A 542 -3.02 -5.70 -0.68
CA LYS A 542 -2.31 -6.98 -0.53
C LYS A 542 -2.82 -8.03 -1.52
N ASN A 543 -1.91 -8.74 -2.17
CA ASN A 543 -2.20 -9.89 -3.03
C ASN A 543 -2.10 -11.20 -2.24
N MET A 544 -3.13 -12.03 -2.25
CA MET A 544 -3.16 -13.26 -1.45
C MET A 544 -2.03 -14.26 -1.73
N PHE A 545 -1.40 -14.21 -2.91
CA PHE A 545 -0.32 -15.12 -3.30
C PHE A 545 1.08 -14.62 -2.91
N LEU A 546 1.23 -13.34 -2.52
CA LEU A 546 2.51 -12.76 -2.11
C LEU A 546 2.68 -12.77 -0.60
N GLY A 547 3.90 -13.09 -0.15
CA GLY A 547 4.29 -12.88 1.24
C GLY A 547 4.32 -11.39 1.59
N TYR A 548 3.72 -11.01 2.72
CA TYR A 548 3.81 -9.67 3.31
C TYR A 548 4.42 -9.77 4.71
N LYS A 549 4.93 -8.65 5.21
CA LYS A 549 5.30 -8.55 6.62
C LYS A 549 4.05 -8.73 7.48
N GLU A 550 4.13 -9.69 8.38
CA GLU A 550 3.09 -10.00 9.34
C GLU A 550 3.75 -10.10 10.70
N TYR A 551 3.30 -9.26 11.64
CA TYR A 551 3.85 -9.23 13.00
C TYR A 551 2.94 -9.99 13.95
N LYS A 552 3.56 -10.45 15.04
CA LYS A 552 2.87 -11.03 16.19
C LYS A 552 2.75 -9.96 17.27
N LEU A 553 1.62 -9.93 17.98
CA LEU A 553 1.44 -9.04 19.12
C LEU A 553 2.48 -9.38 20.21
N ASP A 554 3.33 -8.39 20.52
CA ASP A 554 4.38 -8.48 21.54
C ASP A 554 3.89 -7.83 22.83
N LEU A 555 3.99 -8.57 23.94
CA LEU A 555 3.55 -8.12 25.25
C LEU A 555 4.72 -7.68 26.12
N ASN A 556 4.53 -6.63 26.90
CA ASN A 556 5.47 -6.22 27.94
C ASN A 556 5.31 -7.09 29.21
N ASN A 557 6.14 -6.81 30.23
CA ASN A 557 6.10 -7.54 31.50
C ASN A 557 4.77 -7.42 32.27
N GLN A 558 3.90 -6.49 31.88
CA GLN A 558 2.57 -6.27 32.44
C GLN A 558 1.46 -6.86 31.55
N ASN A 559 1.80 -7.69 30.56
CA ASN A 559 0.86 -8.25 29.57
C ASN A 559 0.14 -7.19 28.72
N ARG A 560 0.69 -5.98 28.59
CA ARG A 560 0.17 -4.93 27.70
C ARG A 560 0.85 -5.03 26.35
N ILE A 561 0.14 -4.72 25.27
CA ILE A 561 0.71 -4.72 23.93
C ILE A 561 1.76 -3.60 23.85
N LYS A 562 2.98 -3.93 23.42
CA LYS A 562 4.06 -2.94 23.28
C LYS A 562 3.77 -1.97 22.14
N GLU A 563 4.14 -0.71 22.33
CA GLU A 563 3.99 0.32 21.29
C GLU A 563 4.69 -0.03 19.97
N ASN A 564 5.84 -0.72 20.04
CA ASN A 564 6.64 -1.12 18.90
C ASN A 564 6.30 -2.54 18.38
N THR A 565 5.14 -3.11 18.76
CA THR A 565 4.74 -4.46 18.35
C THR A 565 4.74 -4.67 16.84
N THR A 566 4.54 -3.61 16.04
CA THR A 566 4.56 -3.64 14.57
C THR A 566 5.93 -4.04 13.99
N THR A 567 6.98 -4.01 14.83
CA THR A 567 8.34 -4.44 14.45
C THR A 567 8.64 -5.91 14.76
N ASN A 568 7.73 -6.60 15.45
CA ASN A 568 7.88 -7.99 15.89
C ASN A 568 7.52 -8.99 14.77
N TYR A 569 8.39 -9.07 13.77
CA TYR A 569 8.27 -10.00 12.64
C TYR A 569 9.65 -10.52 12.22
N THR A 570 9.66 -11.70 11.59
CA THR A 570 10.88 -12.28 11.01
C THR A 570 11.39 -11.41 9.87
N LYS A 571 12.64 -10.95 9.94
CA LYS A 571 13.21 -10.09 8.89
C LYS A 571 13.36 -10.84 7.56
N SER A 572 12.95 -10.22 6.47
CA SER A 572 12.95 -10.82 5.12
C SER A 572 14.35 -11.19 4.63
N TRP A 573 15.37 -10.40 4.99
CA TRP A 573 16.75 -10.61 4.56
C TRP A 573 17.35 -11.94 5.02
N TYR A 574 16.87 -12.52 6.14
CA TYR A 574 17.33 -13.84 6.61
C TYR A 574 17.06 -14.93 5.56
N TYR A 575 15.89 -14.91 4.93
CA TYR A 575 15.53 -15.86 3.88
C TYR A 575 16.43 -15.71 2.65
N THR A 576 16.71 -14.47 2.26
CA THR A 576 17.61 -14.17 1.15
C THR A 576 19.03 -14.66 1.42
N ALA A 577 19.55 -14.46 2.63
CA ALA A 577 20.88 -14.95 3.00
C ALA A 577 20.97 -16.48 2.91
N ILE A 578 19.97 -17.20 3.41
CA ILE A 578 19.88 -18.66 3.31
C ILE A 578 19.85 -19.10 1.83
N LEU A 579 19.02 -18.47 1.01
CA LEU A 579 18.92 -18.79 -0.42
C LEU A 579 20.23 -18.51 -1.18
N ILE A 580 20.93 -17.42 -0.86
CA ILE A 580 22.26 -17.14 -1.44
C ILE A 580 23.25 -18.24 -1.04
N GLY A 581 23.25 -18.68 0.22
CA GLY A 581 24.07 -19.80 0.68
C GLY A 581 23.80 -21.09 -0.10
N ILE A 582 22.53 -21.49 -0.24
CA ILE A 582 22.11 -22.65 -1.03
C ILE A 582 22.53 -22.49 -2.50
N SER A 583 22.37 -21.29 -3.06
CA SER A 583 22.71 -20.97 -4.44
C SER A 583 24.21 -21.14 -4.73
N LEU A 584 25.07 -20.64 -3.83
CA LEU A 584 26.53 -20.77 -3.94
C LEU A 584 26.99 -22.23 -3.79
N LEU A 585 26.38 -22.97 -2.86
CA LEU A 585 26.64 -24.41 -2.71
C LEU A 585 26.23 -25.19 -3.96
N GLY A 586 25.02 -24.93 -4.48
CA GLY A 586 24.51 -25.56 -5.71
C GLY A 586 25.40 -25.30 -6.93
N PHE A 587 25.81 -24.03 -7.12
CA PHE A 587 26.75 -23.66 -8.17
C PHE A 587 28.10 -24.38 -8.04
N THR A 588 28.64 -24.47 -6.82
CA THR A 588 29.91 -25.15 -6.56
C THR A 588 29.84 -26.64 -6.89
N VAL A 589 28.76 -27.31 -6.48
CA VAL A 589 28.54 -28.73 -6.79
C VAL A 589 28.43 -28.96 -8.29
N ALA A 590 27.66 -28.12 -9.00
CA ALA A 590 27.51 -28.19 -10.45
C ALA A 590 28.86 -28.02 -11.17
N LEU A 591 29.67 -27.04 -10.76
CA LEU A 591 30.98 -26.80 -11.34
C LEU A 591 31.94 -27.99 -11.13
N ILE A 592 31.95 -28.58 -9.94
CA ILE A 592 32.76 -29.76 -9.62
C ILE A 592 32.32 -30.96 -10.47
N ARG A 593 31.01 -31.19 -10.59
CA ARG A 593 30.43 -32.26 -11.42
C ARG A 593 30.76 -32.07 -12.89
N PHE A 594 30.61 -30.86 -13.44
CA PHE A 594 30.96 -30.55 -14.82
C PHE A 594 32.45 -30.81 -15.10
N LYS A 595 33.35 -30.44 -14.18
CA LYS A 595 34.79 -30.69 -14.33
C LYS A 595 35.11 -32.18 -14.45
N LYS A 596 34.43 -33.01 -13.65
CA LYS A 596 34.60 -34.47 -13.56
C LYS A 596 33.77 -35.27 -14.57
N TYR A 597 32.91 -34.61 -15.36
CA TYR A 597 32.05 -35.31 -16.32
C TYR A 597 32.90 -35.97 -17.42
N ASP A 598 32.69 -37.25 -17.64
CA ASP A 598 33.33 -38.02 -18.70
C ASP A 598 32.51 -37.85 -19.99
N PHE A 599 33.07 -37.08 -20.92
CA PHE A 599 32.54 -36.94 -22.27
C PHE A 599 33.01 -38.14 -23.11
N LYS A 600 32.36 -39.29 -22.98
CA LYS A 600 32.56 -40.43 -23.88
C LYS A 600 31.78 -40.29 -25.18
#